data_AF-A0A7Y1ZPE8-F1
#
_entry.id   AF-A0A7Y1ZPE8-F1
#
_cell.length_a   1.000
_cell.length_b   1.000
_cell.length_c   1.000
_cell.angle_alpha   90.00
_cell.angle_beta   90.00
_cell.angle_gamma   90.00
#
_symmetry.space_group_name_H-M   'P 1'
#
loop_
_entity.id
_entity.type
_entity.pdbx_description
1 polymer ?
#
loop_
_entity_poly.entity_id
_entity_poly.type
_entity_poly.pdbx_seq_one_letter_code
_entity_poly.pdbx_strand_id
1 'polypeptide(L)'
;MIAILSMMIASLFAFNQHRSALSTRLGMISQDLEMRATSVAVEHLEHIGSLAYDSGTLLGAATDPSELTRLDSSYRSSGDLPGALSISDFHNSAVEVTRLKNGKAIIFDVATSITYIDGSTFEDTSTPTKIKKVTVTVGGINTDLVKPVRVSEVFACGSECNW
;
A
#
# COMPACT_ATOMS: atom_id res chain seq x y z
N MET A 1 10.59 -11.96 58.91
CA MET A 1 11.27 -12.36 57.66
C MET A 1 10.33 -12.96 56.61
N ILE A 2 9.45 -13.91 56.95
CA ILE A 2 8.54 -14.57 55.98
C ILE A 2 7.65 -13.57 55.23
N ALA A 3 7.13 -12.54 55.91
CA ALA A 3 6.28 -11.52 55.32
C ALA A 3 6.98 -10.67 54.22
N ILE A 4 8.28 -10.45 54.33
CA ILE A 4 9.06 -9.70 53.32
C ILE A 4 9.26 -10.59 52.08
N LEU A 5 9.51 -11.88 52.31
CA LEU A 5 9.71 -12.86 51.25
C LEU A 5 8.41 -13.11 50.47
N SER A 6 7.26 -13.19 51.16
CA SER A 6 5.96 -13.31 50.49
C SER A 6 5.60 -12.05 49.70
N MET A 7 5.92 -10.86 50.21
CA MET A 7 5.71 -9.59 49.51
C MET A 7 6.60 -9.49 48.26
N MET A 8 7.86 -9.94 48.33
CA MET A 8 8.75 -10.04 47.16
C MET A 8 8.21 -11.01 46.11
N ILE A 9 7.78 -12.21 46.50
CA ILE A 9 7.21 -13.20 45.57
C ILE A 9 5.94 -12.67 44.91
N ALA A 10 5.05 -12.03 45.69
CA ALA A 10 3.84 -11.42 45.17
C ALA A 10 4.16 -10.28 44.17
N SER A 11 5.16 -9.45 44.46
CA SER A 11 5.58 -8.38 43.56
C SER A 11 6.20 -8.90 42.25
N LEU A 12 7.02 -9.95 42.32
CA LEU A 12 7.60 -10.62 41.13
C LEU A 12 6.51 -11.26 40.27
N PHE A 13 5.53 -11.89 40.92
CA PHE A 13 4.39 -12.49 40.23
C PHE A 13 3.53 -11.42 39.54
N ALA A 14 3.19 -10.33 40.24
CA ALA A 14 2.47 -9.20 39.66
C ALA A 14 3.25 -8.56 38.51
N PHE A 15 4.56 -8.40 38.64
CA PHE A 15 5.42 -7.87 37.57
C PHE A 15 5.41 -8.78 36.33
N ASN A 16 5.51 -10.09 36.51
CA ASN A 16 5.44 -11.06 35.41
C ASN A 16 4.07 -11.04 34.71
N GLN A 17 2.98 -10.92 35.47
CA GLN A 17 1.64 -10.74 34.90
C GLN A 17 1.52 -9.44 34.09
N HIS A 18 2.04 -8.32 34.62
CA HIS A 18 2.05 -7.05 33.90
C HIS A 18 2.85 -7.12 32.61
N ARG A 19 4.02 -7.74 32.63
CA ARG A 19 4.86 -7.92 31.44
C ARG A 19 4.16 -8.77 30.37
N SER A 20 3.51 -9.85 30.77
CA SER A 20 2.74 -10.70 29.87
C SER A 20 1.58 -9.93 29.22
N ALA A 21 0.80 -9.20 30.03
CA ALA A 21 -0.32 -8.40 29.53
C ALA A 21 0.13 -7.30 28.55
N LEU A 22 1.27 -6.65 28.81
CA LEU A 22 1.85 -5.66 27.91
C LEU A 22 2.28 -6.28 26.57
N SER A 23 2.93 -7.44 26.60
CA SER A 23 3.34 -8.16 25.38
C SER A 23 2.13 -8.48 24.50
N THR A 24 1.04 -8.96 25.10
CA THR A 24 -0.20 -9.26 24.36
C THR A 24 -0.80 -7.98 23.76
N ARG A 25 -0.81 -6.87 24.50
CA ARG A 25 -1.30 -5.58 23.98
C ARG A 25 -0.49 -5.08 22.80
N LEU A 26 0.84 -5.15 22.88
CA LEU A 26 1.72 -4.77 21.76
C LEU A 26 1.49 -5.65 20.53
N GLY A 27 1.31 -6.96 20.73
CA GLY A 27 0.95 -7.88 19.64
C GLY A 27 -0.36 -7.51 18.95
N MET A 28 -1.41 -7.21 19.73
CA MET A 28 -2.70 -6.77 19.18
C MET A 28 -2.60 -5.42 18.45
N ILE A 29 -1.80 -4.48 18.95
CA ILE A 29 -1.57 -3.19 18.28
C ILE A 29 -0.87 -3.39 16.95
N SER A 30 0.16 -4.25 16.91
CA SER A 30 0.88 -4.57 15.67
C SER A 30 -0.06 -5.19 14.63
N GLN A 31 -0.88 -6.16 15.04
CA GLN A 31 -1.86 -6.79 14.13
C GLN A 31 -2.90 -5.80 13.61
N ASP A 32 -3.42 -4.91 14.47
CA ASP A 32 -4.35 -3.86 14.04
C ASP A 32 -3.71 -2.88 13.05
N LEU A 33 -2.44 -2.51 13.25
CA LEU A 33 -1.70 -1.67 12.30
C LEU A 33 -1.48 -2.39 10.95
N GLU A 34 -1.10 -3.67 10.96
CA GLU A 34 -0.94 -4.46 9.75
C GLU A 34 -2.27 -4.62 8.99
N MET A 35 -3.38 -4.86 9.68
CA MET A 35 -4.71 -4.92 9.05
C MET A 35 -5.10 -3.59 8.42
N ARG A 36 -4.83 -2.46 9.09
CA ARG A 36 -5.11 -1.13 8.54
C ARG A 36 -4.23 -0.79 7.36
N ALA A 37 -2.94 -1.10 7.42
CA ALA A 37 -2.02 -0.93 6.29
C ALA A 37 -2.47 -1.78 5.10
N THR A 38 -2.95 -3.00 5.35
CA THR A 38 -3.55 -3.86 4.31
C THR A 38 -4.81 -3.24 3.72
N SER A 39 -5.72 -2.72 4.56
CA SER A 39 -6.93 -2.02 4.09
C SER A 39 -6.57 -0.85 3.19
N VAL A 40 -5.59 -0.03 3.58
CA VAL A 40 -5.08 1.09 2.77
C VAL A 40 -4.51 0.59 1.44
N ALA A 41 -3.73 -0.49 1.45
CA ALA A 41 -3.16 -1.07 0.23
C ALA A 41 -4.23 -1.54 -0.74
N VAL A 42 -5.26 -2.24 -0.23
CA VAL A 42 -6.38 -2.76 -1.02
C VAL A 42 -7.25 -1.63 -1.56
N GLU A 43 -7.63 -0.67 -0.72
CA GLU A 43 -8.38 0.52 -1.15
C GLU A 43 -7.63 1.28 -2.27
N HIS A 44 -6.31 1.37 -2.17
CA HIS A 44 -5.48 2.02 -3.19
C HIS A 44 -5.41 1.21 -4.50
N LEU A 45 -5.32 -0.13 -4.41
CA LEU A 45 -5.37 -1.01 -5.58
C LEU A 45 -6.74 -0.96 -6.28
N GLU A 46 -7.83 -1.02 -5.52
CA GLU A 46 -9.20 -0.89 -6.06
C GLU A 46 -9.39 0.45 -6.76
N HIS A 47 -8.84 1.53 -6.18
CA HIS A 47 -8.84 2.84 -6.82
C HIS A 47 -8.08 2.84 -8.15
N ILE A 48 -6.86 2.31 -8.19
CA ILE A 48 -6.06 2.21 -9.42
C ILE A 48 -6.81 1.37 -10.47
N GLY A 49 -7.43 0.26 -10.06
CA GLY A 49 -8.21 -0.61 -10.94
C GLY A 49 -9.47 0.05 -11.52
N SER A 50 -9.96 1.13 -10.90
CA SER A 50 -11.11 1.90 -11.41
C SER A 50 -10.74 2.91 -12.51
N LEU A 51 -9.45 3.14 -12.76
CA LEU A 51 -8.95 4.13 -13.72
C LEU A 51 -8.83 3.55 -15.13
N ALA A 52 -8.78 4.44 -16.12
CA ALA A 52 -8.60 4.03 -17.50
C ALA A 52 -7.23 3.38 -17.73
N TYR A 53 -7.15 2.48 -18.70
CA TYR A 53 -5.88 1.93 -19.14
C TYR A 53 -5.16 2.94 -20.05
N ASP A 54 -3.86 3.13 -19.85
CA ASP A 54 -3.03 4.01 -20.69
C ASP A 54 -3.11 3.62 -22.18
N SER A 55 -3.56 4.57 -23.02
CA SER A 55 -3.73 4.39 -24.46
C SER A 55 -2.41 4.36 -25.25
N GLY A 56 -1.27 4.71 -24.65
CA GLY A 56 0.03 4.72 -25.33
C GLY A 56 0.54 3.35 -25.78
N THR A 57 0.00 2.26 -25.23
CA THR A 57 0.29 0.88 -25.66
C THR A 57 -0.59 0.35 -26.81
N LEU A 58 -1.47 1.18 -27.38
CA LEU A 58 -2.39 0.75 -28.44
C LEU A 58 -1.69 0.39 -29.76
N LEU A 59 -0.47 0.86 -30.02
CA LEU A 59 0.23 0.69 -31.32
C LEU A 59 1.60 0.01 -31.26
N GLY A 60 2.04 -0.46 -30.08
CA GLY A 60 3.37 -1.04 -29.88
C GLY A 60 4.02 -0.55 -28.58
N ALA A 61 5.26 -0.95 -28.32
CA ALA A 61 6.04 -0.37 -27.23
C ALA A 61 6.16 1.13 -27.48
N ALA A 62 5.73 1.96 -26.52
CA ALA A 62 5.90 3.40 -26.60
C ALA A 62 7.39 3.72 -26.78
N THR A 63 7.74 4.38 -27.87
CA THR A 63 9.14 4.72 -28.21
C THR A 63 9.51 6.13 -27.80
N ASP A 64 8.52 6.96 -27.45
CA ASP A 64 8.69 8.35 -27.06
C ASP A 64 7.90 8.66 -25.77
N PRO A 65 8.51 9.27 -24.73
CA PRO A 65 7.81 9.70 -23.51
C PRO A 65 6.63 10.65 -23.73
N SER A 66 6.51 11.26 -24.91
CA SER A 66 5.37 12.10 -25.30
C SER A 66 4.14 11.31 -25.80
N GLU A 67 4.28 10.00 -26.04
CA GLU A 67 3.18 9.06 -26.34
C GLU A 67 2.39 8.66 -25.08
N LEU A 68 2.86 9.12 -23.91
CA LEU A 68 2.17 9.04 -22.65
C LEU A 68 1.11 10.16 -22.57
N THR A 69 -0.06 9.83 -22.06
CA THR A 69 -1.18 10.78 -21.95
C THR A 69 -0.75 12.04 -21.19
N ARG A 70 -0.96 13.21 -21.81
CA ARG A 70 -0.51 14.50 -21.30
C ARG A 70 -1.52 15.08 -20.31
N LEU A 71 -1.01 15.54 -19.16
CA LEU A 71 -1.73 16.15 -18.03
C LEU A 71 -2.83 17.15 -18.48
N ASP A 72 -4.09 16.90 -18.11
CA ASP A 72 -5.13 17.95 -18.09
C ASP A 72 -5.20 18.59 -16.71
N SER A 73 -5.23 19.92 -16.71
CA SER A 73 -5.04 20.81 -15.55
C SER A 73 -6.25 20.96 -14.62
N SER A 74 -7.38 20.30 -14.89
CA SER A 74 -8.66 20.57 -14.22
C SER A 74 -9.12 19.56 -13.15
N TYR A 75 -8.34 18.55 -12.77
CA TYR A 75 -8.79 17.53 -11.79
C TYR A 75 -8.05 17.62 -10.45
N ARG A 76 -8.78 17.85 -9.35
CA ARG A 76 -8.26 17.91 -7.97
C ARG A 76 -9.05 16.95 -7.07
N SER A 77 -8.37 15.95 -6.52
CA SER A 77 -8.81 15.19 -5.34
C SER A 77 -7.70 15.22 -4.30
N SER A 78 -8.07 15.32 -3.02
CA SER A 78 -7.14 15.58 -1.92
C SER A 78 -6.63 14.27 -1.33
N GLY A 79 -5.31 14.02 -1.43
CA GLY A 79 -4.66 12.81 -0.93
C GLY A 79 -4.18 11.85 -2.02
N ASP A 80 -4.57 12.10 -3.27
CA ASP A 80 -4.18 11.33 -4.45
C ASP A 80 -2.93 11.92 -5.11
N LEU A 81 -2.32 11.18 -6.03
CA LEU A 81 -1.58 11.81 -7.13
C LEU A 81 -2.58 12.71 -7.87
N PRO A 82 -2.46 14.05 -7.79
CA PRO A 82 -3.47 14.93 -8.37
C PRO A 82 -3.47 14.75 -9.90
N GLY A 83 -4.59 14.29 -10.46
CA GLY A 83 -4.75 14.15 -11.91
C GLY A 83 -4.33 12.81 -12.50
N ALA A 84 -4.23 11.74 -11.70
CA ALA A 84 -4.05 10.39 -12.25
C ALA A 84 -5.32 9.95 -13.00
N LEU A 85 -5.18 9.75 -14.31
CA LEU A 85 -6.25 9.34 -15.24
C LEU A 85 -6.02 7.93 -15.76
N SER A 86 -4.79 7.42 -15.62
CA SER A 86 -4.41 6.08 -16.03
C SER A 86 -3.68 5.31 -14.94
N ILE A 87 -3.72 3.98 -15.06
CA ILE A 87 -2.92 3.10 -14.20
C ILE A 87 -1.42 3.49 -14.26
N SER A 88 -0.89 3.86 -15.44
CA SER A 88 0.53 4.19 -15.61
C SER A 88 0.98 5.40 -14.79
N ASP A 89 0.07 6.30 -14.43
CA ASP A 89 0.39 7.54 -13.70
C ASP A 89 0.89 7.26 -12.28
N PHE A 90 0.62 6.06 -11.76
CA PHE A 90 1.08 5.60 -10.45
C PHE A 90 2.47 4.94 -10.50
N HIS A 91 3.14 4.92 -11.66
CA HIS A 91 4.46 4.30 -11.76
C HIS A 91 5.48 5.05 -10.90
N ASN A 92 5.98 4.39 -9.84
CA ASN A 92 6.89 4.95 -8.84
C ASN A 92 6.33 6.14 -8.07
N SER A 93 5.02 6.18 -7.88
CA SER A 93 4.38 7.21 -7.08
C SER A 93 4.45 6.90 -5.59
N ALA A 94 4.48 7.95 -4.74
CA ALA A 94 4.33 7.82 -3.30
C ALA A 94 3.36 8.88 -2.78
N VAL A 95 2.44 8.48 -1.89
CA VAL A 95 1.46 9.37 -1.26
C VAL A 95 1.32 9.07 0.23
N GLU A 96 1.09 10.11 1.02
CA GLU A 96 0.84 9.94 2.45
C GLU A 96 -0.67 9.78 2.72
N VAL A 97 -1.03 8.72 3.44
CA VAL A 97 -2.41 8.43 3.82
C VAL A 97 -2.58 8.53 5.32
N THR A 98 -3.41 9.47 5.77
CA THR A 98 -3.74 9.62 7.19
C THR A 98 -5.01 8.83 7.54
N ARG A 99 -4.96 8.08 8.65
CA ARG A 99 -6.11 7.37 9.26
C ARG A 99 -6.23 7.75 10.72
N LEU A 100 -7.45 7.90 11.24
CA LEU A 100 -7.69 8.19 12.65
C LEU A 100 -7.89 6.90 13.45
N LYS A 101 -7.22 6.79 14.60
CA LYS A 101 -7.42 5.72 15.59
C LYS A 101 -7.51 6.35 16.98
N ASN A 102 -8.66 6.19 17.64
CA ASN A 102 -8.89 6.70 19.00
C ASN A 102 -8.50 8.19 19.16
N GLY A 103 -8.79 9.00 18.14
CA GLY A 103 -8.43 10.43 18.13
C GLY A 103 -6.97 10.75 17.80
N LYS A 104 -6.11 9.75 17.55
CA LYS A 104 -4.73 9.93 17.09
C LYS A 104 -4.63 9.66 15.60
N ALA A 105 -3.92 10.54 14.88
CA ALA A 105 -3.58 10.33 13.48
C ALA A 105 -2.47 9.26 13.36
N ILE A 106 -2.68 8.32 12.45
CA ILE A 106 -1.71 7.33 11.97
C ILE A 106 -1.43 7.70 10.53
N ILE A 107 -0.17 7.86 10.17
CA ILE A 107 0.24 8.25 8.82
C ILE A 107 0.93 7.06 8.16
N PHE A 108 0.46 6.70 6.99
CA PHE A 108 1.06 5.66 6.15
C PHE A 108 1.73 6.30 4.94
N ASP A 109 2.87 5.75 4.54
CA ASP A 109 3.48 6.02 3.23
C ASP A 109 3.00 4.94 2.27
N VAL A 110 2.37 5.32 1.17
CA VAL A 110 1.82 4.41 0.16
C VAL A 110 2.61 4.61 -1.12
N ALA A 111 3.49 3.66 -1.41
CA ALA A 111 4.31 3.64 -2.62
C ALA A 111 3.74 2.64 -3.63
N THR A 112 3.62 3.06 -4.88
CA THR A 112 3.11 2.24 -5.97
C THR A 112 4.20 2.03 -7.03
N SER A 113 4.36 0.78 -7.46
CA SER A 113 5.26 0.40 -8.54
C SER A 113 4.51 -0.44 -9.55
N ILE A 114 4.78 -0.23 -10.83
CA ILE A 114 4.10 -0.94 -11.92
C ILE A 114 5.15 -1.67 -12.73
N THR A 115 4.97 -2.97 -12.94
CA THR A 115 5.78 -3.75 -13.89
C THR A 115 4.89 -4.22 -15.05
N TYR A 116 5.46 -4.29 -16.24
CA TYR A 116 4.77 -4.87 -17.39
C TYR A 116 4.93 -6.39 -17.35
N ILE A 117 3.90 -7.10 -17.79
CA ILE A 117 3.88 -8.56 -17.83
C ILE A 117 3.77 -9.00 -19.28
N ASP A 118 4.65 -9.92 -19.69
CA ASP A 118 4.55 -10.57 -20.99
C ASP A 118 3.34 -11.51 -21.00
N GLY A 119 2.39 -11.32 -21.90
CA GLY A 119 1.18 -12.13 -21.96
C GLY A 119 1.38 -13.57 -22.44
N SER A 120 2.56 -13.91 -22.97
CA SER A 120 2.89 -15.26 -23.42
C SER A 120 3.60 -16.08 -22.35
N THR A 121 4.46 -15.43 -21.55
CA THR A 121 5.27 -16.09 -20.51
C THR A 121 4.77 -15.81 -19.10
N PHE A 122 3.95 -14.78 -18.90
CA PHE A 122 3.52 -14.26 -17.60
C PHE A 122 4.67 -13.78 -16.70
N GLU A 123 5.82 -13.47 -17.29
CA GLU A 123 6.99 -12.95 -16.59
C GLU A 123 7.05 -11.42 -16.63
N ASP A 124 7.75 -10.83 -15.66
CA ASP A 124 8.04 -9.39 -15.64
C ASP A 124 8.90 -9.02 -16.86
N THR A 125 8.55 -7.93 -17.53
CA THR A 125 9.29 -7.40 -18.68
C THR A 125 9.46 -5.89 -18.57
N SER A 126 10.53 -5.37 -19.15
CA SER A 126 10.76 -3.92 -19.29
C SER A 126 10.02 -3.32 -20.47
N THR A 127 9.52 -4.15 -21.38
CA THR A 127 8.78 -3.71 -22.57
C THR A 127 7.33 -3.42 -22.18
N PRO A 128 6.76 -2.26 -22.57
CA PRO A 128 5.35 -1.97 -22.33
C PRO A 128 4.42 -3.03 -22.92
N THR A 129 3.48 -3.53 -22.12
CA THR A 129 2.46 -4.50 -22.55
C THR A 129 1.06 -4.11 -22.09
N LYS A 130 0.06 -4.85 -22.60
CA LYS A 130 -1.35 -4.72 -22.22
C LYS A 130 -1.70 -5.36 -20.86
N ILE A 131 -0.70 -5.90 -20.17
CA ILE A 131 -0.84 -6.54 -18.86
C ILE A 131 0.14 -5.86 -17.91
N LYS A 132 -0.37 -5.28 -16.83
CA LYS A 132 0.44 -4.55 -15.84
C LYS A 132 0.23 -5.19 -14.49
N LYS A 133 1.32 -5.48 -13.78
CA LYS A 133 1.29 -5.81 -12.36
C LYS A 133 1.52 -4.53 -11.57
N VAL A 134 0.51 -4.13 -10.82
CA VAL A 134 0.60 -3.00 -9.89
C VAL A 134 0.92 -3.58 -8.52
N THR A 135 1.96 -3.06 -7.89
CA THR A 135 2.34 -3.39 -6.51
C THR A 135 2.24 -2.15 -5.65
N VAL A 136 1.40 -2.22 -4.62
CA VAL A 136 1.25 -1.19 -3.61
C VAL A 136 1.98 -1.63 -2.35
N THR A 137 2.88 -0.77 -1.87
CA THR A 137 3.64 -0.95 -0.64
C THR A 137 3.21 0.11 0.37
N VAL A 138 2.70 -0.32 1.51
CA VAL A 138 2.27 0.54 2.61
C VAL A 138 3.27 0.45 3.76
N GLY A 139 4.02 1.53 3.96
CA GLY A 139 4.91 1.76 5.09
C GLY A 139 4.27 2.61 6.17
N GLY A 140 4.89 2.64 7.36
CA GLY A 140 4.46 3.49 8.46
C GLY A 140 5.32 4.75 8.57
N ILE A 141 4.69 5.93 8.56
CA ILE A 141 5.35 7.18 8.94
C ILE A 141 4.99 7.45 10.39
N ASN A 142 5.98 7.38 11.28
CA ASN A 142 5.77 7.55 12.73
C ASN A 142 4.73 6.56 13.31
N THR A 143 4.69 5.33 12.80
CA THR A 143 3.82 4.25 13.30
C THR A 143 4.65 3.07 13.78
N ASP A 144 4.08 2.25 14.67
CA ASP A 144 4.72 1.01 15.14
C ASP A 144 4.59 -0.15 14.12
N LEU A 145 4.40 0.16 12.84
CA LEU A 145 4.32 -0.86 11.79
C LEU A 145 5.69 -1.47 11.59
N VAL A 146 5.85 -2.73 12.02
CA VAL A 146 7.15 -3.43 12.06
C VAL A 146 7.72 -3.71 10.67
N LYS A 147 6.84 -3.99 9.70
CA LYS A 147 7.21 -4.30 8.31
C LYS A 147 6.23 -3.65 7.34
N PRO A 148 6.69 -3.16 6.18
CA PRO A 148 5.80 -2.69 5.14
C PRO A 148 4.86 -3.81 4.68
N VAL A 149 3.60 -3.47 4.45
CA VAL A 149 2.63 -4.35 3.80
C VAL A 149 2.77 -4.19 2.30
N ARG A 150 2.73 -5.29 1.55
CA ARG A 150 2.79 -5.29 0.09
C ARG A 150 1.65 -6.10 -0.48
N VAL A 151 0.89 -5.51 -1.40
CA VAL A 151 -0.18 -6.17 -2.13
C VAL A 151 0.04 -5.91 -3.60
N SER A 152 -0.09 -6.95 -4.42
CA SER A 152 0.07 -6.85 -5.87
C SER A 152 -1.15 -7.40 -6.57
N GLU A 153 -1.54 -6.75 -7.66
CA GLU A 153 -2.63 -7.19 -8.54
C GLU A 153 -2.25 -6.99 -10.00
N VAL A 154 -2.75 -7.87 -10.87
CA VAL A 154 -2.50 -7.85 -12.31
C VAL A 154 -3.73 -7.33 -13.03
N PHE A 155 -3.55 -6.25 -13.79
CA PHE A 155 -4.58 -5.62 -14.60
C PHE A 155 -4.30 -5.85 -16.08
N ALA A 156 -5.31 -6.33 -16.81
CA ALA A 156 -5.28 -6.48 -18.26
C ALA A 156 -6.21 -5.47 -18.92
N CYS A 157 -5.79 -4.87 -20.03
CA CYS A 157 -6.66 -4.03 -20.87
C CYS A 157 -7.85 -4.87 -21.38
N GLY A 158 -9.07 -4.45 -21.08
CA GLY A 158 -10.30 -5.09 -21.56
C GLY A 158 -10.65 -4.72 -23.02
N SER A 159 -11.88 -5.06 -23.44
CA SER A 159 -12.39 -4.81 -24.79
C SER A 159 -12.66 -3.35 -25.14
N GLU A 160 -12.70 -2.45 -24.15
CA GLU A 160 -12.91 -1.00 -24.35
C GLU A 160 -11.62 -0.25 -24.71
N CYS A 161 -10.49 -0.96 -24.74
CA CYS A 161 -9.29 -0.51 -25.43
C CYS A 161 -9.54 -0.68 -26.93
N ASN A 162 -10.21 0.30 -27.56
CA ASN A 162 -10.61 0.24 -28.97
C ASN A 162 -9.40 -0.10 -29.87
N TRP A 163 -9.63 -1.09 -30.73
CA TRP A 163 -8.70 -1.84 -31.57
C TRP A 163 -8.21 -1.06 -32.78
#